data_AF-A0A348ZM29-F1
#
_entry.id   AF-A0A348ZM29-F1
#
_cell.length_a   1.000
_cell.length_b   1.000
_cell.length_c   1.000
_cell.angle_alpha   90.00
_cell.angle_beta   90.00
_cell.angle_gamma   90.00
#
_symmetry.space_group_name_H-M   'P 1'
#
loop_
_entity.id
_entity.type
_entity.pdbx_description
1 polymer ?
#
loop_
_entity_poly.entity_id
_entity_poly.type
_entity_poly.pdbx_seq_one_letter_code
_entity_poly.pdbx_strand_id
1 'polypeptide(L)' 'RGVAMTPENWSKPETYYKTGEICNEYAAFFHPISVSGRAYGFCYDDVFDQSTLVECGNAERFTIDLKW' A
#
# COMPACT_ATOMS: atom_id res chain seq x y z
N ARG A 1 8.45 -1.73 -4.65
CA ARG A 1 8.25 -2.83 -3.66
C ARG A 1 9.48 -3.72 -3.44
N GLY A 2 10.45 -3.80 -4.37
CA GLY A 2 11.67 -4.61 -4.15
C GLY A 2 11.50 -6.11 -4.43
N VAL A 3 10.54 -6.49 -5.28
CA VAL A 3 10.20 -7.89 -5.57
C VAL A 3 10.05 -8.18 -7.07
N ALA A 4 10.54 -7.28 -7.93
CA ALA A 4 10.34 -7.39 -9.38
C ALA A 4 10.92 -8.70 -9.95
N MET A 5 12.05 -9.16 -9.41
CA MET A 5 12.77 -10.38 -9.84
C MET A 5 12.26 -11.66 -9.16
N THR A 6 11.26 -11.58 -8.28
CA THR A 6 10.67 -12.72 -7.57
C THR A 6 9.14 -12.71 -7.76
N PRO A 7 8.61 -13.16 -8.91
CA PRO A 7 7.18 -13.15 -9.22
C PRO A 7 6.29 -13.83 -8.18
N GLU A 8 6.79 -14.88 -7.53
CA GLU A 8 6.12 -15.60 -6.45
C GLU A 8 5.87 -14.75 -5.18
N ASN A 9 6.49 -13.57 -5.10
CA ASN A 9 6.34 -12.61 -4.00
C ASN A 9 5.49 -11.40 -4.41
N TRP A 10 5.05 -11.30 -5.66
CA TRP A 10 4.31 -10.14 -6.14
C TRP A 10 3.03 -9.87 -5.36
N SER A 11 2.35 -10.90 -4.86
CA SER A 11 1.12 -10.79 -4.08
C SER A 11 1.30 -10.92 -2.57
N LYS A 12 2.55 -10.88 -2.05
CA LYS A 12 2.88 -11.10 -0.64
C LYS A 12 3.40 -9.81 0.02
N PRO A 13 2.53 -8.98 0.63
CA PRO A 13 2.93 -7.69 1.19
C PRO A 13 4.04 -7.78 2.23
N GLU A 14 4.07 -8.87 3.00
CA GLU A 14 5.09 -9.17 3.99
C GLU A 14 6.51 -9.30 3.41
N THR A 15 6.65 -9.42 2.08
CA THR A 15 7.93 -9.51 1.37
C THR A 15 8.37 -8.17 0.76
N TYR A 16 7.52 -7.15 0.78
CA TYR A 16 7.86 -5.86 0.20
C TYR A 16 8.82 -5.08 1.10
N TYR A 17 9.61 -4.20 0.48
CA TYR A 17 10.45 -3.19 1.15
C TYR A 17 11.43 -3.80 2.17
N LYS A 18 11.98 -4.99 1.87
CA LYS A 18 12.96 -5.64 2.75
C LYS A 18 14.25 -4.84 2.81
N THR A 19 14.88 -4.84 3.99
CA THR A 19 16.19 -4.22 4.21
C THR A 19 17.20 -4.79 3.21
N GLY A 20 17.90 -3.90 2.51
CA GLY A 20 18.91 -4.26 1.51
C GLY A 20 18.39 -4.39 0.07
N GLU A 21 17.06 -4.34 -0.14
CA GLU A 21 16.48 -4.31 -1.48
C GLU A 21 16.41 -2.88 -2.04
N ILE A 22 16.67 -2.73 -3.34
CA ILE A 22 16.40 -1.47 -4.04
C ILE A 22 14.88 -1.33 -4.20
N CYS A 23 14.29 -0.38 -3.47
CA CYS A 23 12.85 -0.17 -3.47
C CYS A 23 12.49 1.31 -3.35
N ASN A 24 11.19 1.62 -3.44
CA ASN A 24 10.67 2.97 -3.24
C ASN A 24 10.52 3.23 -1.73
N GLU A 25 11.53 3.85 -1.12
CA GLU A 25 11.55 4.14 0.33
C GLU A 25 10.47 5.14 0.76
N TYR A 26 10.07 6.06 -0.13
CA TYR A 26 8.96 6.97 0.13
C TYR A 26 7.66 6.18 0.38
N ALA A 27 7.33 5.24 -0.51
CA ALA A 27 6.16 4.39 -0.32
C ALA A 27 6.31 3.49 0.93
N ALA A 28 7.51 2.93 1.16
CA ALA A 28 7.81 2.07 2.30
C ALA A 28 7.54 2.74 3.66
N PHE A 29 7.72 4.08 3.74
CA PHE A 29 7.45 4.84 4.96
C PHE A 29 5.95 4.89 5.31
N PHE A 30 5.06 5.10 4.34
CA PHE A 30 3.64 5.32 4.61
C PHE A 30 2.88 4.05 4.97
N HIS A 31 3.17 2.91 4.33
CA HIS A 31 2.45 1.66 4.59
C HIS A 31 2.39 1.27 6.07
N PRO A 32 3.50 1.19 6.84
CA PRO A 32 3.46 0.73 8.23
C PRO A 32 2.78 1.71 9.21
N ILE A 33 2.69 2.99 8.87
CA ILE A 33 2.06 4.02 9.72
C ILE A 33 0.62 4.36 9.30
N SER A 34 0.16 3.82 8.17
CA SER A 34 -1.18 4.04 7.65
C SER A 34 -2.14 2.95 8.13
N VAL A 35 -3.42 3.26 8.15
CA VAL A 35 -4.47 2.35 8.62
C VAL A 35 -4.44 1.04 7.80
N SER A 36 -4.42 -0.10 8.49
CA SER A 36 -4.42 -1.45 7.89
C SER A 36 -3.24 -1.74 6.95
N GLY A 37 -2.14 -0.99 7.03
CA GLY A 37 -1.00 -1.20 6.13
C GLY A 37 -1.19 -0.64 4.71
N ARG A 38 -2.30 0.09 4.47
CA ARG A 38 -2.71 0.56 3.14
C ARG A 38 -2.26 2.00 2.91
N ALA A 39 -1.60 2.26 1.79
CA ALA A 39 -1.12 3.60 1.42
C ALA A 39 -1.10 3.73 -0.11
N TYR A 40 -1.33 4.94 -0.61
CA TYR A 40 -1.14 5.27 -2.03
C TYR A 40 0.22 5.96 -2.20
N GLY A 41 1.31 5.19 -2.09
CA GLY A 41 2.68 5.72 -2.11
C GLY A 41 3.22 5.96 -3.52
N PHE A 42 2.62 5.34 -4.54
CA PHE A 42 2.94 5.51 -5.96
C PHE A 42 1.73 5.15 -6.85
N CYS A 43 1.79 5.50 -8.14
CA CYS A 43 0.64 5.42 -9.06
C CYS A 43 0.00 4.04 -9.26
N TYR A 44 0.69 2.95 -8.90
CA TYR A 44 0.19 1.58 -9.06
C TYR A 44 0.23 0.82 -7.73
N ASP A 45 0.04 1.53 -6.61
CA ASP A 45 -0.02 0.86 -5.31
C ASP A 45 -1.31 0.05 -5.11
N ASP A 46 -2.31 0.27 -5.94
CA ASP A 46 -3.53 -0.54 -6.03
C ASP A 46 -3.28 -1.97 -6.53
N VAL A 47 -2.14 -2.24 -7.18
CA VAL A 47 -1.74 -3.60 -7.56
C VAL A 47 -1.68 -4.49 -6.31
N PHE A 48 -2.42 -5.60 -6.31
CA PHE A 48 -2.64 -6.47 -5.15
C PHE A 48 -3.24 -5.75 -3.92
N ASP A 49 -4.13 -4.79 -4.14
CA ASP A 49 -4.96 -4.12 -3.14
C ASP A 49 -4.20 -3.27 -2.11
N GLN A 50 -2.99 -2.79 -2.37
CA GLN A 50 -2.19 -2.09 -1.34
C GLN A 50 -2.50 -0.58 -1.19
N SER A 51 -3.36 -0.05 -2.03
CA SER A 51 -3.79 1.36 -2.01
C SER A 51 -4.80 1.65 -0.90
N THR A 52 -5.10 2.93 -0.72
CA THR A 52 -6.15 3.42 0.20
C THR A 52 -7.56 3.38 -0.40
N LEU A 53 -7.77 2.69 -1.53
CA LEU A 53 -9.07 2.66 -2.18
C LEU A 53 -10.09 1.96 -1.27
N VAL A 54 -11.21 2.65 -1.03
CA VAL A 54 -12.40 2.08 -0.41
C VAL A 54 -13.55 2.31 -1.39
N GLU A 55 -14.23 1.24 -1.74
CA GLU A 55 -15.41 1.29 -2.62
C GLU A 55 -16.57 0.53 -1.99
N CYS A 56 -17.78 1.03 -2.20
CA CYS A 56 -19.01 0.41 -1.76
C CYS A 56 -20.14 0.80 -2.72
N GLY A 57 -20.81 -0.18 -3.33
CA GLY A 57 -21.80 0.07 -4.39
C GLY A 57 -23.09 0.77 -3.93
N ASN A 58 -23.38 0.80 -2.62
CA ASN A 58 -24.54 1.47 -2.06
C ASN A 58 -24.21 2.09 -0.69
N ALA A 59 -23.25 3.01 -0.68
CA ALA A 59 -22.78 3.64 0.56
C ALA A 59 -23.83 4.62 1.13
N GLU A 60 -24.10 4.53 2.43
CA GLU A 60 -24.96 5.49 3.15
C GLU A 60 -24.18 6.76 3.55
N ARG A 61 -22.91 6.62 3.92
CA ARG A 61 -22.06 7.72 4.41
C ARG A 61 -20.60 7.48 4.07
N PHE A 62 -19.91 8.57 3.72
CA PHE A 62 -18.46 8.65 3.67
C PHE A 62 -17.99 9.74 4.65
N THR A 63 -16.97 9.41 5.46
CA THR A 63 -16.45 10.31 6.49
C THR A 63 -14.98 10.57 6.24
N ILE A 64 -14.58 11.85 6.24
CA ILE A 64 -13.18 12.28 6.26
C ILE A 64 -12.89 12.85 7.64
N ASP A 65 -11.85 12.33 8.29
CA ASP A 65 -11.40 12.80 9.60
C ASP A 65 -10.08 13.57 9.46
N LEU A 66 -10.12 14.88 9.70
CA LEU A 66 -8.95 15.76 9.59
C LEU A 66 -8.23 15.83 10.94
N LYS A 67 -6.95 15.44 10.96
CA LYS A 67 -6.09 15.41 12.15
C LYS A 67 -4.89 16.36 12.01
N TRP A 68 -4.23 16.60 13.13
CA TRP A 68 -2.95 17.31 13.25
C TRP A 68 -1.91 16.39 13.89
#